data_AF-A0A1Z5J4V3-F1
#
_entry.id   AF-A0A1Z5J4V3-F1
#
_cell.length_a   1.000
_cell.length_b   1.000
_cell.length_c   1.000
_cell.angle_alpha   90.00
_cell.angle_beta   90.00
_cell.angle_gamma   90.00
#
_symmetry.space_group_name_H-M   'P 1'
#
loop_
_entity.id
_entity.type
_entity.pdbx_description
1 polymer ?
#
loop_
_entity_poly.entity_id
_entity_poly.type
_entity_poly.pdbx_seq_one_letter_code
_entity_poly.pdbx_strand_id
1 'polypeptide(L)'
;MDKDKLVIRKKTSIWSRLRRMILLIVLWVFAIYVLAINLCFIFGVYSDGLVVNYSLFNLSFHLYKLLGNLILIIGGLSVVYGVIHIRNLKRKAAANDKDNA
;
A
#
# COMPACT_ATOMS: atom_id res chain seq x y z
N MET A 1 -24.02 30.32 -13.84
CA MET A 1 -23.85 29.36 -12.73
C MET A 1 -22.38 29.02 -12.66
N ASP A 2 -21.74 29.37 -11.55
CA ASP A 2 -20.28 29.35 -11.40
C ASP A 2 -19.75 27.91 -11.36
N LYS A 3 -19.07 27.48 -12.43
CA LYS A 3 -18.58 26.09 -12.60
C LYS A 3 -17.49 25.73 -11.59
N ASP A 4 -16.91 26.72 -10.91
CA ASP A 4 -15.80 26.53 -9.98
C ASP A 4 -16.25 25.98 -8.61
N LYS A 5 -17.56 26.00 -8.32
CA LYS A 5 -18.13 25.44 -7.07
C LYS A 5 -18.47 23.94 -7.13
N LEU A 6 -18.44 23.30 -8.30
CA LEU A 6 -18.81 21.89 -8.47
C LEU A 6 -17.68 20.90 -8.13
N VAL A 7 -16.45 21.39 -7.97
CA VAL A 7 -15.33 20.56 -7.53
C VAL A 7 -15.25 20.61 -6.00
N ILE A 8 -16.07 19.77 -5.33
CA ILE A 8 -15.90 19.48 -3.90
C ILE A 8 -14.57 18.74 -3.73
N ARG A 9 -13.47 19.49 -3.66
CA ARG A 9 -12.14 18.93 -3.40
C ARG A 9 -12.08 18.59 -1.92
N LYS A 10 -12.14 17.29 -1.59
CA LYS A 10 -11.97 16.79 -0.21
C LYS A 10 -10.62 17.29 0.32
N LYS A 11 -10.63 18.34 1.16
CA LYS A 11 -9.40 18.89 1.76
C LYS A 11 -8.89 17.88 2.78
N THR A 12 -7.98 17.01 2.37
CA THR A 12 -7.24 16.16 3.31
C THR A 12 -6.32 17.05 4.14
N SER A 13 -6.57 17.12 5.45
CA SER A 13 -5.74 17.87 6.40
C SER A 13 -4.27 17.51 6.25
N ILE A 14 -3.39 18.52 6.36
CA ILE A 14 -1.93 18.36 6.27
C ILE A 14 -1.44 17.33 7.31
N TRP A 15 -2.05 17.33 8.50
CA TRP A 15 -1.74 16.41 9.59
C TRP A 15 -2.08 14.96 9.24
N SER A 16 -3.22 14.75 8.58
CA SER A 16 -3.63 13.41 8.12
C SER A 16 -2.68 12.86 7.06
N ARG A 17 -2.19 13.72 6.16
CA ARG A 17 -1.20 13.36 5.14
C ARG A 17 0.15 13.02 5.76
N LEU A 18 0.64 13.85 6.69
CA LEU A 18 1.92 13.62 7.36
C LEU A 18 1.92 12.31 8.16
N ARG A 19 0.86 12.05 8.94
CA ARG A 19 0.72 10.80 9.69
C ARG A 19 0.76 9.57 8.78
N ARG A 20 0.05 9.61 7.65
CA ARG A 20 0.09 8.53 6.66
C ARG A 20 1.48 8.33 6.08
N MET A 21 2.18 9.42 5.77
CA MET A 21 3.55 9.38 5.26
C MET A 21 4.50 8.73 6.25
N ILE A 22 4.46 9.15 7.53
CA ILE A 22 5.30 8.57 8.58
C ILE A 22 5.02 7.07 8.76
N LEU A 23 3.75 6.68 8.81
CA LEU A 23 3.37 5.26 8.92
C LEU A 23 3.91 4.44 7.75
N LEU A 24 3.83 4.97 6.52
CA LEU A 24 4.39 4.31 5.34
C LEU A 24 5.90 4.19 5.42
N ILE A 25 6.61 5.24 5.85
CA ILE A 25 8.07 5.21 6.01
C ILE A 25 8.47 4.14 7.04
N VAL A 26 7.86 4.15 8.22
CA VAL A 26 8.16 3.17 9.28
C VAL A 26 7.90 1.75 8.80
N LEU A 27 6.77 1.53 8.11
CA LEU A 27 6.42 0.23 7.54
C LEU A 27 7.50 -0.26 6.56
N TRP A 28 7.93 0.58 5.64
CA TRP A 28 8.93 0.22 4.64
C TRP A 28 10.32 0.02 5.22
N VAL A 29 10.73 0.85 6.19
CA VAL A 29 12.00 0.66 6.90
C VAL A 29 12.03 -0.71 7.58
N PHE A 30 10.95 -1.08 8.27
CA PHE A 30 10.84 -2.40 8.89
C PHE A 30 10.87 -3.54 7.87
N ALA A 31 10.12 -3.41 6.78
CA ALA A 31 10.09 -4.43 5.71
C ALA A 31 11.48 -4.64 5.07
N ILE A 32 12.19 -3.55 4.78
CA ILE A 32 13.56 -3.59 4.22
C ILE A 32 14.52 -4.23 5.22
N TYR A 33 14.40 -3.89 6.51
CA TYR A 33 15.25 -4.47 7.56
C TYR A 33 15.10 -5.99 7.64
N VAL A 34 13.86 -6.49 7.69
CA VAL A 34 13.57 -7.93 7.69
C VAL A 34 14.11 -8.60 6.43
N LEU A 35 13.91 -8.00 5.25
CA LEU A 35 14.46 -8.53 3.99
C LEU A 35 15.99 -8.58 4.00
N ALA A 36 16.65 -7.53 4.48
CA ALA A 36 18.10 -7.43 4.53
C ALA A 36 18.71 -8.52 5.42
N ILE A 37 18.15 -8.76 6.61
CA ILE A 37 18.63 -9.82 7.51
C ILE A 37 18.55 -11.19 6.84
N ASN A 38 17.41 -11.51 6.21
CA ASN A 38 17.23 -12.80 5.55
C ASN A 38 18.12 -12.93 4.31
N LEU A 39 18.33 -11.86 3.53
CA LEU A 39 19.27 -11.86 2.41
C LEU A 39 20.72 -12.06 2.87
N CYS A 40 21.16 -11.34 3.91
CA CYS A 40 22.49 -11.52 4.49
C CYS A 40 22.73 -12.98 4.89
N PHE A 41 21.73 -13.63 5.50
CA PHE A 41 21.81 -15.04 5.86
C PHE A 41 21.91 -15.96 4.63
N ILE A 42 21.11 -15.72 3.58
CA ILE A 42 21.18 -16.47 2.31
C ILE A 42 22.55 -16.34 1.64
N PHE A 43 23.17 -15.15 1.70
CA PHE A 43 24.48 -14.89 1.12
C PHE A 43 25.66 -15.30 2.03
N GLY A 44 25.39 -15.89 3.19
CA GLY A 44 26.43 -16.35 4.11
C GLY A 44 27.15 -15.24 4.87
N VAL A 45 26.55 -14.05 4.96
CA VAL A 45 27.07 -12.93 5.76
C VAL A 45 26.57 -13.07 7.19
N TYR A 46 27.48 -13.42 8.09
CA TYR A 46 27.17 -13.69 9.50
C TYR A 46 27.86 -12.68 10.43
N SER A 47 27.14 -12.30 11.48
CA SER A 47 27.61 -11.54 12.64
C SER A 47 26.74 -11.96 13.82
N ASP A 48 27.26 -11.96 15.05
CA ASP A 48 26.49 -12.38 16.23
C ASP A 48 25.14 -11.65 16.32
N GLY A 49 25.13 -10.33 16.07
CA GLY A 49 23.90 -9.55 16.02
C GLY A 49 22.96 -9.94 14.86
N LEU A 50 23.50 -10.29 13.68
CA LEU A 50 22.70 -10.73 12.55
C LEU A 50 22.06 -12.10 12.78
N VAL A 51 22.75 -13.02 13.46
CA VAL A 51 22.24 -14.37 13.74
C VAL A 51 21.07 -14.31 14.73
N VAL A 52 21.16 -13.48 15.76
CA VAL A 52 20.04 -13.26 16.71
C VAL A 52 18.85 -12.63 15.99
N ASN A 53 19.08 -11.58 15.21
CA ASN A 53 18.01 -10.91 14.47
C ASN A 53 17.39 -11.82 13.41
N TYR A 54 18.18 -12.66 12.75
CA TYR A 54 17.68 -13.68 11.83
C TYR A 54 16.82 -14.68 12.58
N SER A 55 17.21 -15.16 13.76
CA SER A 55 16.39 -16.10 14.53
C SER A 55 15.02 -15.53 14.89
N LEU A 56 14.93 -14.22 15.16
CA LEU A 56 13.66 -13.53 15.43
C LEU A 56 12.82 -13.27 14.16
N PHE A 57 13.47 -12.95 13.04
CA PHE A 57 12.83 -12.54 11.79
C PHE A 57 13.05 -13.53 10.65
N ASN A 58 13.28 -14.81 10.96
CA ASN A 58 13.49 -15.84 9.97
C ASN A 58 12.18 -16.08 9.23
N LEU A 59 12.10 -15.62 7.98
CA LEU A 59 10.99 -16.01 7.14
C LEU A 59 11.35 -17.35 6.52
N SER A 60 10.65 -18.40 6.96
CA SER A 60 10.67 -19.66 6.22
C SER A 60 10.20 -19.43 4.79
N PHE A 61 10.68 -20.24 3.83
CA PHE A 61 10.21 -20.19 2.45
C PHE A 61 8.67 -20.28 2.34
N HIS A 62 8.02 -20.98 3.28
CA HIS A 62 6.58 -21.03 3.38
C HIS A 62 5.97 -19.65 3.69
N LEU A 63 6.52 -18.92 4.65
CA LEU A 63 6.08 -17.56 5.00
C LEU A 63 6.33 -16.57 3.87
N TYR A 64 7.46 -16.67 3.15
CA TYR A 64 7.68 -15.87 1.94
C TYR A 64 6.59 -16.09 0.89
N LYS A 65 6.26 -17.35 0.63
CA LYS A 65 5.20 -17.71 -0.34
C LYS A 65 3.83 -17.21 0.12
N LEU A 66 3.52 -17.34 1.40
CA LEU A 66 2.27 -16.87 1.99
C LEU A 66 2.15 -15.34 1.91
N LEU A 67 3.18 -14.61 2.32
CA LEU A 67 3.20 -13.15 2.28
C LEU A 67 3.13 -12.63 0.84
N GLY A 68 3.91 -13.22 -0.07
CA GLY A 68 3.89 -12.88 -1.49
C GLY A 68 2.49 -13.10 -2.11
N ASN A 69 1.86 -14.24 -1.85
CA ASN A 69 0.50 -14.51 -2.29
C ASN A 69 -0.50 -13.51 -1.70
N LEU A 70 -0.38 -13.18 -0.43
CA LEU A 70 -1.26 -12.21 0.23
C LEU A 70 -1.14 -10.82 -0.40
N ILE A 71 0.09 -10.36 -0.68
CA ILE A 71 0.34 -9.09 -1.37
C ILE A 71 -0.30 -9.09 -2.76
N LEU A 72 -0.14 -10.17 -3.53
CA LEU A 72 -0.74 -10.29 -4.86
C LEU A 72 -2.28 -10.26 -4.79
N ILE A 73 -2.88 -10.97 -3.84
CA ILE A 73 -4.33 -11.00 -3.65
C ILE A 73 -4.86 -9.62 -3.27
N ILE A 74 -4.29 -8.97 -2.25
CA ILE A 74 -4.73 -7.65 -1.78
C ILE A 74 -4.51 -6.59 -2.85
N GLY A 75 -3.36 -6.64 -3.53
CA GLY A 75 -3.06 -5.75 -4.66
C GLY A 75 -4.06 -5.92 -5.80
N GLY A 76 -4.33 -7.16 -6.20
CA GLY A 76 -5.32 -7.48 -7.23
C GLY A 76 -6.73 -7.00 -6.87
N LEU A 77 -7.20 -7.28 -5.65
CA LEU A 77 -8.50 -6.81 -5.15
C LEU A 77 -8.59 -5.29 -5.14
N SER A 78 -7.52 -4.60 -4.73
CA SER A 78 -7.44 -3.13 -4.71
C SER A 78 -7.55 -2.55 -6.11
N VAL A 79 -6.89 -3.15 -7.11
CA VAL A 79 -6.99 -2.74 -8.52
C VAL A 79 -8.41 -2.94 -9.05
N VAL A 80 -8.99 -4.12 -8.84
CA VAL A 80 -10.36 -4.42 -9.28
C VAL A 80 -11.36 -3.43 -8.67
N TYR A 81 -11.27 -3.21 -7.36
CA TYR A 81 -12.10 -2.23 -6.67
C TYR A 81 -11.91 -0.82 -7.23
N GLY A 82 -10.66 -0.39 -7.45
CA GLY A 82 -10.35 0.91 -8.03
C GLY A 82 -10.97 1.11 -9.42
N VAL A 83 -10.86 0.11 -10.28
CA VAL A 83 -11.48 0.12 -11.62
C VAL A 83 -13.01 0.23 -11.52
N ILE A 84 -13.65 -0.59 -10.69
CA ILE A 84 -15.11 -0.55 -10.50
C ILE A 84 -15.54 0.82 -9.96
N HIS A 85 -14.83 1.33 -8.95
CA HIS A 85 -15.13 2.62 -8.33
C HIS A 85 -15.06 3.77 -9.34
N ILE A 86 -13.99 3.85 -10.12
CA ILE A 86 -13.82 4.88 -11.16
C ILE A 86 -14.90 4.77 -12.24
N ARG A 87 -15.24 3.55 -12.68
CA ARG A 87 -16.32 3.33 -13.67
C ARG A 87 -17.67 3.80 -13.12
N ASN A 88 -17.97 3.52 -11.86
CA ASN A 88 -19.20 3.97 -11.22
C ASN A 88 -19.25 5.49 -11.07
N LEU A 89 -18.14 6.15 -10.73
CA LEU A 89 -18.06 7.60 -10.70
C LEU A 89 -18.29 8.22 -12.09
N LYS A 90 -17.69 7.64 -13.15
CA LYS A 90 -17.93 8.09 -14.54
C LYS A 90 -19.40 7.94 -14.95
N ARG A 91 -20.04 6.81 -14.60
CA ARG A 91 -21.47 6.58 -14.86
C ARG A 91 -22.36 7.60 -14.16
N LYS A 92 -22.10 7.89 -12.88
CA LYS A 92 -22.86 8.89 -12.12
C LYS A 92 -22.70 10.30 -12.69
N ALA A 93 -21.48 10.68 -13.09
CA ALA A 93 -21.24 11.97 -13.74
C ALA A 93 -22.02 12.10 -15.06
N ALA A 94 -22.00 11.07 -15.90
CA ALA A 94 -22.74 11.07 -17.17
C ALA A 94 -24.27 11.09 -17.02
N ALA A 95 -24.81 10.52 -15.93
CA ALA A 95 -26.24 10.61 -15.62
C ALA A 95 -26.64 12.03 -15.20
N ASN A 96 -25.86 12.65 -14.30
CA ASN A 96 -26.11 14.01 -13.83
C ASN A 96 -26.00 15.07 -14.95
N ASP A 97 -25.13 14.87 -15.95
CA ASP A 97 -25.05 15.78 -17.11
C ASP A 97 -26.28 15.69 -18.01
N LYS A 98 -26.95 14.54 -18.08
CA LYS A 98 -28.18 14.36 -18.87
C LYS A 98 -29.43 14.91 -18.18
N ASP A 99 -29.49 14.84 -16.85
CA ASP A 99 -30.62 15.35 -16.07
C ASP A 99 -30.58 16.90 -15.92
N ASN A 100 -29.43 17.53 -16.17
CA ASN A 100 -29.24 18.98 -16.12
C ASN A 100 -29.23 19.67 -17.51
N ALA A 101 -29.49 18.93 -18.59
CA ALA A 101 -29.58 19.42 -19.97
C ALA A 101 -31.05 19.51 -20.42
#